data_AF-A0A7J9G3C3-F1
#
_entry.id   AF-A0A7J9G3C3-F1
#
_cell.length_a   1.000
_cell.length_b   1.000
_cell.length_c   1.000
_cell.angle_alpha   90.00
_cell.angle_beta   90.00
_cell.angle_gamma   90.00
#
_symmetry.space_group_name_H-M   'P 1'
#
loop_
_entity.id
_entity.type
_entity.pdbx_description
1 polymer ?
#
loop_
_entity_poly.entity_id
_entity_poly.type
_entity_poly.pdbx_seq_one_letter_code
_entity_poly.pdbx_strand_id
1 'polypeptide(L)' 'MQVWLLDPSMKGTNITFNKWVMGSSSLYVLTNTWNPVVKNNQLKKGEMVQLWSFRLNSLLCVALVKL' A
#
# COMPACT_ATOMS: atom_id res chain seq x y z
N MET A 1 8.11 8.05 -2.86
CA MET A 1 7.32 9.07 -2.11
C MET A 1 6.72 8.42 -0.88
N GLN A 2 6.65 9.10 0.26
CA GLN A 2 5.89 8.60 1.42
C GLN A 2 4.41 8.92 1.23
N VAL A 3 3.54 7.93 1.45
CA VAL A 3 2.08 8.09 1.46
C VAL A 3 1.52 7.46 2.72
N TRP A 4 0.40 7.99 3.19
CA TRP A 4 -0.32 7.38 4.30
C TRP A 4 -1.17 6.22 3.79
N LEU A 5 -1.03 5.06 4.42
CA LEU A 5 -1.80 3.85 4.15
C LEU A 5 -2.72 3.53 5.32
N LEU A 6 -4.01 3.39 5.03
CA LEU A 6 -4.99 2.79 5.94
C LEU A 6 -5.04 1.29 5.67
N ASP A 7 -4.69 0.47 6.65
CA ASP A 7 -4.69 -0.98 6.51
C ASP A 7 -6.08 -1.60 6.77
N PRO A 8 -6.30 -2.90 6.45
CA PRO A 8 -7.58 -3.58 6.68
C PRO A 8 -8.07 -3.56 8.13
N SER A 9 -7.16 -3.40 9.10
CA SER A 9 -7.48 -3.26 10.53
C SER A 9 -7.81 -1.82 10.96
N MET A 10 -8.01 -0.92 9.98
CA MET A 10 -8.25 0.52 10.18
C MET A 10 -7.09 1.24 10.89
N LYS A 11 -5.87 0.72 10.77
CA LYS A 11 -4.66 1.36 11.31
C LYS A 11 -3.92 2.10 10.21
N GLY A 12 -3.58 3.35 10.51
CA GLY A 12 -2.76 4.20 9.65
C GLY A 12 -1.27 3.94 9.80
N THR A 13 -0.55 3.85 8.69
CA THR A 13 0.92 3.82 8.67
C THR A 13 1.47 4.61 7.48
N ASN A 14 2.69 5.13 7.62
CA ASN A 14 3.42 5.63 6.45
C ASN A 14 4.05 4.47 5.70
N ILE A 15 3.94 4.49 4.38
CA ILE A 15 4.51 3.51 3.45
C ILE A 15 5.17 4.23 2.29
N THR A 16 6.22 3.62 1.73
CA THR A 16 6.87 4.17 0.54
C THR A 16 6.14 3.70 -0.71
N PHE A 17 5.55 4.64 -1.45
CA PHE A 17 5.05 4.44 -2.80
C PHE A 17 6.11 4.86 -3.81
N ASN A 18 6.64 3.91 -4.58
CA ASN A 18 7.70 4.13 -5.55
C ASN A 18 7.29 3.64 -6.94
N LYS A 19 7.90 4.25 -7.96
CA LYS A 19 7.91 3.73 -9.33
C LYS A 19 9.26 3.09 -9.57
N TRP A 20 9.28 1.79 -9.84
CA TRP A 20 10.46 1.07 -10.29
C TRP A 20 10.48 1.03 -11.81
N VAL A 21 11.58 1.46 -12.40
CA VAL A 21 11.80 1.37 -13.85
C VAL A 21 12.65 0.13 -14.10
N MET A 22 12.11 -0.83 -14.84
CA MET A 22 12.77 -2.09 -15.20
C MET A 22 12.93 -2.16 -16.71
N GLY A 23 14.04 -1.61 -17.21
CA GLY A 23 14.32 -1.51 -18.65
C GLY A 23 13.25 -0.73 -19.38
N SER A 24 12.51 -1.40 -20.27
CA SER A 24 11.39 -0.81 -21.04
C SER A 24 10.06 -0.77 -20.29
N SER A 25 10.00 -1.32 -19.07
CA SER A 25 8.76 -1.39 -18.27
C SER A 25 8.86 -0.58 -16.98
N SER A 26 7.73 -0.33 -16.33
CA SER A 26 7.71 0.24 -14.99
C SER A 26 6.61 -0.37 -14.13
N LEU A 27 6.91 -0.51 -12.84
CA LEU A 27 5.99 -0.99 -11.82
C LEU A 27 5.80 0.08 -10.75
N TYR A 28 4.58 0.20 -10.23
CA TYR A 28 4.34 0.93 -8.99
C TYR A 28 4.35 -0.06 -7.83
N VAL A 29 5.13 0.25 -6.80
CA VAL A 29 5.36 -0.65 -5.68
C VAL A 29 5.14 0.07 -4.36
N LEU A 30 4.54 -0.65 -3.42
CA LEU A 30 4.49 -0.28 -2.01
C LEU A 30 5.63 -1.00 -1.30
N THR A 31 6.61 -0.25 -0.83
CA THR A 31 7.82 -0.73 -0.16
C THR A 31 7.94 -0.08 1.21
N ASN A 32 8.87 -0.57 2.04
CA ASN A 32 9.14 -0.09 3.40
C ASN A 32 7.89 -0.11 4.31
N THR A 33 7.88 -0.95 5.34
CA THR A 33 6.70 -1.19 6.22
C THR A 33 5.63 -2.11 5.62
N TRP A 34 5.78 -2.56 4.36
CA TRP A 34 4.88 -3.56 3.77
C TRP A 34 4.83 -4.88 4.56
N ASN A 35 5.99 -5.42 4.99
CA ASN A 35 6.03 -6.68 5.75
C ASN A 35 5.24 -6.60 7.07
N PRO A 36 5.36 -5.54 7.89
CA PRO A 36 4.46 -5.29 9.00
C PRO A 36 2.97 -5.25 8.63
N VAL A 37 2.60 -4.56 7.53
CA VAL A 37 1.19 -4.51 7.05
C VAL A 37 0.68 -5.92 6.76
N VAL A 38 1.45 -6.73 6.03
CA VAL A 38 1.12 -8.13 5.73
C VAL A 38 0.94 -8.94 7.01
N LYS A 39 1.89 -8.86 7.95
CA LYS A 39 1.87 -9.62 9.20
C LYS A 39 0.65 -9.24 10.06
N ASN A 40 0.41 -7.95 10.26
CA ASN A 40 -0.64 -7.45 11.14
C ASN A 40 -2.04 -7.72 10.60
N ASN A 41 -2.19 -7.77 9.28
CA ASN A 41 -3.47 -8.01 8.60
C ASN A 41 -3.62 -9.46 8.10
N GLN A 42 -2.68 -10.34 8.48
CA GLN A 42 -2.66 -11.77 8.14
C GLN A 42 -2.87 -12.03 6.64
N LEU A 43 -2.22 -11.21 5.81
CA LEU A 43 -2.33 -11.33 4.35
C LEU A 43 -1.51 -12.53 3.89
N LYS A 44 -2.10 -13.36 3.03
CA LYS A 44 -1.47 -14.57 2.48
C LYS A 44 -1.29 -14.42 0.97
N LYS A 45 -0.24 -15.06 0.46
CA LYS A 45 -0.02 -15.14 -0.99
C LYS A 45 -1.24 -15.80 -1.66
N GLY A 46 -1.74 -15.18 -2.71
CA GLY A 46 -2.92 -15.64 -3.43
C GLY A 46 -4.24 -15.06 -2.93
N GLU A 47 -4.26 -14.37 -1.77
CA GLU A 47 -5.43 -13.62 -1.36
C GLU A 47 -5.64 -12.41 -2.27
N MET A 48 -6.89 -12.17 -2.65
CA MET A 48 -7.29 -10.97 -3.36
C MET A 48 -7.47 -9.83 -2.35
N VAL A 49 -6.83 -8.70 -2.63
CA VAL A 49 -6.99 -7.46 -1.88
C VAL A 49 -7.31 -6.33 -2.85
N GLN A 50 -8.03 -5.33 -2.38
CA GLN A 50 -8.26 -4.10 -3.12
C GLN A 50 -7.36 -3.00 -2.60
N LEU A 51 -6.78 -2.22 -3.51
CA LEU A 51 -6.01 -1.03 -3.18
C LEU A 51 -6.73 0.19 -3.75
N TRP A 52 -7.15 1.07 -2.86
CA TRP A 52 -7.84 2.30 -3.20
C TRP A 52 -6.92 3.50 -3.00
N SER A 53 -7.03 4.49 -3.88
CA SER A 53 -6.38 5.79 -3.69
C SER A 53 -7.42 6.83 -3.31
N PHE A 54 -7.10 7.69 -2.36
CA PHE A 54 -7.94 8.83 -1.99
C PHE A 54 -7.08 10.03 -1.61
N ARG A 55 -7.71 11.18 -1.38
CA ARG A 55 -7.02 12.38 -0.91
C ARG A 55 -7.56 12.81 0.45
N LEU A 56 -6.65 13.09 1.37
CA LEU A 56 -6.96 13.74 2.65
C LEU A 56 -6.19 15.05 2.70
N ASN A 57 -6.89 16.18 2.78
CA ASN A 57 -6.27 17.51 2.74
C ASN A 57 -5.31 17.69 1.55
N SER A 58 -5.76 17.26 0.36
CA SER A 58 -5.00 17.24 -0.91
C SER A 58 -3.80 16.27 -0.97
N LEU A 59 -3.41 15.64 0.14
CA LEU A 59 -2.35 14.64 0.17
C LEU A 59 -2.85 13.30 -0.37
N LEU A 60 -2.03 12.63 -1.17
CA LEU A 60 -2.33 11.28 -1.66
C LEU A 60 -2.22 10.29 -0.50
N CYS A 61 -3.29 9.52 -0.31
CA CYS A 61 -3.36 8.42 0.63
C CYS A 61 -3.85 7.15 -0.09
N VAL A 62 -3.59 6.00 0.50
CA VAL A 62 -4.06 4.71 -0.01
C VAL A 62 -4.77 3.92 1.09
N ALA A 63 -5.77 3.15 0.72
CA ALA A 63 -6.46 2.23 1.63
C ALA A 63 -6.35 0.81 1.07
N LEU A 64 -5.94 -0.11 1.93
CA LEU A 64 -5.87 -1.53 1.61
C LEU A 64 -7.08 -2.21 2.22
N VAL A 65 -7.90 -2.85 1.40
CA VAL A 65 -9.12 -3.54 1.81
C VAL A 65 -8.96 -5.03 1.52
N LYS A 66 -9.14 -5.84 2.56
CA LYS A 66 -9.20 -7.30 2.43
C LYS A 66 -10.64 -7.73 2.10
N LEU A 67 -10.80 -8.59 1.09
CA LEU A 67 -12.09 -9.16 0.68
C LEU A 67 -12.48 -10.39 1.50
#